data_AF-A0A381JB68-F1
#
_entry.id   AF-A0A381JB68-F1
#
_cell.length_a   1.000
_cell.length_b   1.000
_cell.length_c   1.000
_cell.angle_alpha   90.00
_cell.angle_beta   90.00
_cell.angle_gamma   90.00
#
_symmetry.space_group_name_H-M   'P 1'
#
loop_
_entity.id
_entity.type
_entity.pdbx_description
1 polymer ?
#
loop_
_entity_poly.entity_id
_entity_poly.type
_entity_poly.pdbx_seq_one_letter_code
_entity_poly.pdbx_strand_id
1 'polypeptide(L)'
;MFGINLSQGTMINFNDYCHENLKSVEENIKNSIINSQGAIHFDETGISIDKKRQWLHVASNNKYTYYEAHQERGKEAVDAINILSNFNGTAVHDCWKTYHQYSNCDHALCNAHILRELNGRSELEKQKWAEPMKNLLI
;
A
#
# COMPACT_ATOMS: atom_id res chain seq x y z
N MET A 1 25.86 -7.75 -21.97
CA MET A 1 25.01 -8.81 -21.37
C MET A 1 24.50 -9.67 -22.52
N PHE A 2 24.89 -10.95 -22.57
CA PHE A 2 24.61 -12.00 -23.60
C PHE A 2 24.90 -11.75 -25.09
N GLY A 3 25.22 -10.53 -25.55
CA GLY A 3 25.59 -10.26 -26.95
C GLY A 3 24.42 -10.33 -27.94
N ILE A 4 23.19 -10.38 -27.43
CA ILE A 4 21.95 -10.41 -28.21
C ILE A 4 21.33 -9.01 -28.19
N ASN A 5 21.02 -8.47 -29.37
CA ASN A 5 20.29 -7.21 -29.50
C ASN A 5 18.79 -7.47 -29.38
N LEU A 6 18.18 -6.98 -28.30
CA LEU A 6 16.73 -7.03 -28.08
C LEU A 6 16.12 -5.69 -28.47
N SER A 7 15.01 -5.73 -29.21
CA SER A 7 14.25 -4.53 -29.54
C SER A 7 13.36 -4.11 -28.36
N GLN A 8 12.97 -2.83 -28.30
CA GLN A 8 12.00 -2.35 -27.31
C GLN A 8 10.65 -3.09 -27.43
N GLY A 9 10.19 -3.39 -28.65
CA GLY A 9 8.97 -4.16 -28.87
C GLY A 9 9.03 -5.58 -28.31
N THR A 10 10.21 -6.21 -28.35
CA THR A 10 10.42 -7.53 -27.73
C THR A 10 10.27 -7.46 -26.21
N MET A 11 10.80 -6.42 -25.57
CA MET A 11 10.65 -6.20 -24.13
C MET A 11 9.19 -5.97 -23.73
N ILE A 12 8.44 -5.20 -24.52
CA ILE A 12 7.00 -4.97 -24.29
C ILE A 12 6.24 -6.29 -24.37
N ASN A 13 6.48 -7.09 -25.42
CA ASN A 13 5.81 -8.39 -25.58
C ASN A 13 6.10 -9.35 -24.41
N PHE A 14 7.33 -9.36 -23.88
CA PHE A 14 7.67 -10.16 -22.71
C PHE A 14 6.96 -9.66 -21.45
N ASN A 15 6.88 -8.34 -21.26
CA ASN A 15 6.15 -7.76 -20.15
C ASN A 15 4.66 -8.10 -20.21
N ASP A 16 4.03 -7.96 -21.37
CA ASP A 16 2.61 -8.26 -21.58
C ASP A 16 2.34 -9.75 -21.36
N TYR A 17 3.20 -10.62 -21.88
CA TYR A 17 3.10 -12.06 -21.64
C TYR A 17 3.23 -12.41 -20.15
N CYS A 18 4.17 -11.81 -19.43
CA CYS A 18 4.29 -12.01 -17.99
C CYS A 18 3.06 -11.50 -17.24
N HIS A 19 2.54 -10.33 -17.59
CA HIS A 19 1.33 -9.76 -16.99
C HIS A 19 0.14 -10.71 -17.13
N GLU A 20 -0.11 -11.22 -18.34
CA GLU A 20 -1.20 -12.18 -18.60
C GLU A 20 -1.08 -13.44 -17.74
N ASN A 21 0.13 -13.99 -17.59
CA ASN A 21 0.35 -15.18 -16.77
C ASN A 21 0.24 -14.94 -15.26
N LEU A 22 0.45 -13.70 -14.80
CA LEU A 22 0.39 -13.34 -13.39
C LEU A 22 -1.02 -12.99 -12.91
N LYS A 23 -2.00 -12.82 -13.79
CA LYS A 23 -3.39 -12.48 -13.41
C LYS A 23 -3.96 -13.37 -12.31
N SER A 24 -3.83 -14.69 -12.46
CA SER A 24 -4.32 -15.64 -11.44
C SER A 24 -3.56 -15.54 -10.11
N VAL A 25 -2.28 -15.18 -10.16
CA VAL A 25 -1.46 -14.97 -8.95
C VAL A 25 -1.91 -13.69 -8.24
N GLU A 26 -2.11 -12.60 -8.97
CA GLU A 26 -2.62 -11.33 -8.43
C GLU A 26 -4.01 -11.50 -7.79
N GLU A 27 -4.92 -12.23 -8.44
CA GLU A 27 -6.23 -12.56 -7.88
C GLU A 27 -6.11 -13.40 -6.60
N ASN A 28 -5.23 -14.40 -6.57
CA ASN A 28 -4.98 -15.22 -5.38
C ASN A 28 -4.39 -14.40 -4.22
N ILE A 29 -3.47 -13.48 -4.52
CA ILE A 29 -2.90 -12.54 -3.53
C ILE A 29 -4.01 -11.66 -2.96
N LYS A 30 -4.83 -11.05 -3.83
CA LYS A 30 -5.96 -10.20 -3.44
C LYS A 30 -6.94 -10.94 -2.54
N ASN A 31 -7.36 -12.13 -2.94
CA ASN A 31 -8.25 -12.98 -2.16
C ASN A 31 -7.64 -13.42 -0.83
N SER A 32 -6.33 -13.71 -0.80
CA SER A 32 -5.63 -14.08 0.44
C SER A 32 -5.56 -12.93 1.44
N ILE A 33 -5.44 -11.69 0.96
CA ILE A 33 -5.48 -10.47 1.79
C ILE A 33 -6.90 -10.26 2.33
N ILE A 34 -7.91 -10.29 1.47
CA ILE A 34 -9.32 -10.08 1.85
C ILE A 34 -9.77 -11.07 2.93
N ASN A 35 -9.42 -12.35 2.78
CA ASN A 35 -9.84 -13.40 3.71
C ASN A 35 -8.94 -13.51 4.95
N SER A 36 -7.92 -12.67 5.08
CA SER A 36 -7.05 -12.69 6.25
C SER A 36 -7.80 -12.19 7.49
N GLN A 37 -7.60 -12.87 8.62
CA GLN A 37 -8.09 -12.40 9.92
C GLN A 37 -7.03 -11.60 10.69
N GLY A 38 -5.82 -11.48 10.13
CA GLY A 38 -4.69 -10.79 10.76
C GLY A 38 -4.65 -9.29 10.47
N ALA A 39 -3.51 -8.67 10.79
CA ALA A 39 -3.22 -7.30 10.42
C ALA A 39 -2.86 -7.19 8.94
N ILE A 40 -3.55 -6.33 8.19
CA ILE A 40 -3.21 -5.93 6.82
C ILE A 40 -2.85 -4.45 6.82
N HIS A 41 -1.72 -4.12 6.22
CA HIS A 41 -1.22 -2.76 6.09
C HIS A 41 -1.71 -2.12 4.80
N PHE A 42 -2.36 -0.96 4.91
CA PHE A 42 -2.83 -0.15 3.79
C PHE A 42 -2.05 1.16 3.76
N ASP A 43 -1.58 1.54 2.57
CA ASP A 43 -0.87 2.79 2.33
C ASP A 43 -1.05 3.25 0.87
N GLU A 44 -0.70 4.50 0.60
CA GLU A 44 -0.83 5.13 -0.71
C GLU A 44 0.34 6.07 -0.98
N THR A 45 0.94 5.95 -2.16
CA THR A 45 1.98 6.89 -2.61
C THR A 45 1.70 7.43 -3.99
N GLY A 46 2.04 8.71 -4.21
CA GLY A 46 1.93 9.32 -5.53
C GLY A 46 2.98 8.77 -6.49
N ILE A 47 2.55 8.40 -7.69
CA ILE A 47 3.40 7.98 -8.81
C ILE A 47 3.06 8.77 -10.08
N SER A 48 3.96 8.80 -11.06
CA SER A 48 3.70 9.42 -12.36
C SER A 48 3.55 8.34 -13.44
N ILE A 49 2.37 8.30 -14.08
CA ILE A 49 2.09 7.45 -15.24
C ILE A 49 1.71 8.38 -16.38
N ASP A 50 2.41 8.29 -17.52
CA ASP A 50 2.21 9.16 -18.68
C ASP A 50 2.19 10.66 -18.34
N LYS A 51 3.11 11.07 -17.44
CA LYS A 51 3.25 12.45 -16.94
C LYS A 51 2.05 12.96 -16.13
N LYS A 52 1.10 12.10 -15.79
CA LYS A 52 -0.03 12.41 -14.90
C LYS A 52 0.23 11.81 -13.53
N ARG A 53 -0.15 12.53 -12.47
CA ARG A 53 -0.09 12.00 -11.12
C ARG A 53 -1.18 10.95 -10.95
N GLN A 54 -0.79 9.78 -10.48
CA GLN A 54 -1.65 8.69 -10.05
C GLN A 54 -1.24 8.28 -8.63
N TRP A 55 -2.00 7.40 -8.02
CA TRP A 55 -1.76 6.88 -6.68
C TRP A 55 -1.54 5.37 -6.76
N LEU A 56 -0.40 4.91 -6.26
CA LEU A 56 -0.14 3.50 -6.04
C LEU A 56 -0.67 3.13 -4.66
N HIS A 57 -1.72 2.34 -4.64
CA HIS A 57 -2.33 1.78 -3.45
C HIS A 57 -1.65 0.46 -3.12
N VAL A 58 -1.39 0.21 -1.84
CA VAL A 58 -0.84 -1.07 -1.38
C VAL A 58 -1.72 -1.66 -0.28
N ALA A 59 -1.91 -2.98 -0.34
CA ALA A 59 -2.41 -3.79 0.75
C ALA A 59 -1.42 -4.94 1.00
N SER A 60 -0.93 -5.11 2.22
CA SER A 60 0.13 -6.09 2.48
C SER A 60 0.14 -6.69 3.87
N ASN A 61 0.75 -7.86 3.99
CA ASN A 61 1.17 -8.47 5.25
C ASN A 61 2.53 -9.16 5.05
N ASN A 62 2.95 -9.98 6.02
CA ASN A 62 4.24 -10.68 5.97
C ASN A 62 4.38 -11.71 4.83
N LYS A 63 3.30 -12.07 4.14
CA LYS A 63 3.29 -13.09 3.06
C LYS A 63 2.90 -12.52 1.71
N TYR A 64 1.98 -11.57 1.68
CA TYR A 64 1.32 -11.10 0.47
C TYR A 64 1.40 -9.58 0.35
N THR A 65 1.54 -9.09 -0.88
CA THR A 65 1.51 -7.66 -1.20
C THR A 65 0.77 -7.49 -2.51
N TYR A 66 -0.23 -6.63 -2.50
CA TYR A 66 -1.00 -6.24 -3.67
C TYR A 66 -0.80 -4.76 -3.94
N TYR A 67 -0.58 -4.41 -5.21
CA TYR A 67 -0.43 -3.04 -5.68
C TYR A 67 -1.49 -2.73 -6.74
N GLU A 68 -2.05 -1.53 -6.68
CA GLU A 68 -2.92 -1.01 -7.74
C GLU A 68 -2.61 0.45 -8.02
N ALA A 69 -2.43 0.81 -9.29
CA ALA A 69 -2.34 2.21 -9.69
C ALA A 69 -3.74 2.74 -10.02
N HIS A 70 -4.13 3.86 -9.39
CA HIS A 70 -5.43 4.49 -9.62
C HIS A 70 -5.29 6.01 -9.74
N GLN A 71 -6.15 6.64 -10.55
CA GLN A 71 -6.10 8.09 -10.77
C GLN A 71 -6.49 8.85 -9.49
N GLU A 72 -7.48 8.32 -8.81
CA GLU A 72 -7.99 8.87 -7.56
C GLU A 72 -7.25 8.35 -6.34
N ARG A 73 -7.24 9.19 -5.30
CA ARG A 73 -6.77 8.87 -3.96
C ARG A 73 -7.95 8.58 -3.06
N GLY A 74 -7.87 7.56 -2.21
CA GLY A 74 -8.88 7.32 -1.18
C GLY A 74 -10.13 6.65 -1.66
N LYS A 75 -11.28 7.07 -1.13
CA LYS A 75 -12.49 6.23 -1.08
C LYS A 75 -12.85 5.64 -2.43
N GLU A 76 -12.89 6.45 -3.48
CA GLU A 76 -13.24 5.98 -4.83
C GLU A 76 -12.29 4.88 -5.32
N ALA A 77 -10.98 5.07 -5.12
CA ALA A 77 -9.98 4.08 -5.47
C ALA A 77 -10.03 2.84 -4.57
N VAL A 78 -10.19 3.03 -3.25
CA VAL A 78 -10.27 1.94 -2.27
C VAL A 78 -11.51 1.06 -2.55
N ASP A 79 -12.64 1.69 -2.86
CA ASP A 79 -13.88 1.00 -3.24
C ASP A 79 -13.73 0.26 -4.57
N ALA A 80 -13.06 0.86 -5.57
CA ALA A 80 -12.78 0.21 -6.85
C ALA A 80 -11.80 -0.98 -6.72
N ILE A 81 -10.77 -0.83 -5.89
CA ILE A 81 -9.81 -1.90 -5.56
C ILE A 81 -10.52 -3.04 -4.82
N ASN A 82 -11.54 -2.73 -4.02
CA ASN A 82 -12.45 -3.70 -3.41
C ASN A 82 -11.75 -4.71 -2.47
N ILE A 83 -10.64 -4.31 -1.86
CA ILE A 83 -9.96 -5.08 -0.80
C ILE A 83 -10.48 -4.67 0.56
N LEU A 84 -10.22 -3.41 0.97
CA LEU A 84 -10.60 -2.92 2.30
C LEU A 84 -12.10 -2.98 2.55
N SER A 85 -12.92 -2.74 1.51
CA SER A 85 -14.38 -2.80 1.61
C SER A 85 -14.91 -4.18 2.01
N ASN A 86 -14.16 -5.26 1.72
CA ASN A 86 -14.53 -6.64 2.03
C ASN A 86 -13.66 -7.26 3.14
N PHE A 87 -12.75 -6.49 3.70
CA PHE A 87 -11.81 -6.98 4.71
C PHE A 87 -12.41 -6.84 6.11
N ASN A 88 -12.22 -7.86 6.95
CA ASN A 88 -12.81 -7.93 8.30
C ASN A 88 -11.80 -8.18 9.43
N GLY A 89 -10.50 -8.20 9.12
CA GLY A 89 -9.43 -8.27 10.13
C GLY A 89 -9.06 -6.90 10.69
N THR A 90 -7.78 -6.69 11.02
CA THR A 90 -7.27 -5.40 11.49
C THR A 90 -6.60 -4.62 10.36
N ALA A 91 -7.20 -3.49 9.96
CA ALA A 91 -6.63 -2.58 8.98
C ALA A 91 -5.62 -1.65 9.66
N VAL A 92 -4.34 -1.86 9.38
CA VAL A 92 -3.26 -0.98 9.82
C VAL A 92 -3.03 0.08 8.76
N HIS A 93 -3.21 1.35 9.09
CA HIS A 93 -3.06 2.44 8.13
C HIS A 93 -2.49 3.70 8.80
N ASP A 94 -2.16 4.72 8.02
CA ASP A 94 -1.76 6.03 8.56
C ASP A 94 -2.98 6.78 9.18
N CYS A 95 -2.82 8.01 9.66
CA CYS A 95 -3.95 8.76 10.24
C CYS A 95 -4.90 9.35 9.18
N TRP A 96 -4.93 8.80 7.96
CA TRP A 96 -5.74 9.39 6.90
C TRP A 96 -7.23 9.08 7.05
N LYS A 97 -8.04 10.14 6.99
CA LYS A 97 -9.49 10.11 7.31
C LYS A 97 -10.30 9.14 6.46
N THR A 98 -9.85 8.85 5.24
CA THR A 98 -10.57 7.94 4.33
C THR A 98 -10.72 6.55 4.93
N TYR A 99 -9.68 6.02 5.55
CA TYR A 99 -9.69 4.65 6.09
C TYR A 99 -10.70 4.48 7.22
N HIS A 100 -10.93 5.52 8.03
CA HIS A 100 -11.91 5.49 9.11
C HIS A 100 -13.38 5.40 8.66
N GLN A 101 -13.66 5.39 7.35
CA GLN A 101 -15.00 5.19 6.81
C GLN A 101 -15.39 3.71 6.70
N TYR A 102 -14.45 2.78 6.87
CA TYR A 102 -14.66 1.34 6.68
C TYR A 102 -14.91 0.63 8.02
N SER A 103 -16.18 0.46 8.38
CA SER A 103 -16.56 -0.07 9.71
C SER A 103 -16.54 -1.60 9.83
N ASN A 104 -16.26 -2.33 8.76
CA ASN A 104 -16.31 -3.79 8.75
C ASN A 104 -15.03 -4.45 9.30
N CYS A 105 -13.99 -3.66 9.55
CA CYS A 105 -12.70 -4.08 10.09
C CYS A 105 -12.37 -3.34 11.38
N ASP A 106 -11.47 -3.91 12.18
CA ASP A 106 -10.81 -3.17 13.25
C ASP A 106 -9.76 -2.23 12.67
N HIS A 107 -9.47 -1.13 13.37
CA HIS A 107 -8.46 -0.16 12.94
C HIS A 107 -7.26 -0.14 13.88
N ALA A 108 -6.07 -0.07 13.29
CA ALA A 108 -4.83 0.21 13.99
C ALA A 108 -4.03 1.28 13.22
N LEU A 109 -3.30 2.12 13.96
CA LEU A 109 -2.44 3.12 13.35
C LEU A 109 -1.05 2.55 13.09
N CYS A 110 -0.46 2.94 11.97
CA CYS A 110 0.85 2.47 11.56
C CYS A 110 1.95 3.12 12.40
N ASN A 111 2.60 2.33 13.27
CA ASN A 111 3.70 2.81 14.11
C ASN A 111 4.84 3.43 13.30
N ALA A 112 5.15 2.91 12.10
CA ALA A 112 6.19 3.49 11.25
C ALA A 112 5.86 4.94 10.82
N HIS A 113 4.59 5.22 10.55
CA HIS A 113 4.11 6.57 10.26
C HIS A 113 4.22 7.48 11.48
N ILE A 114 3.76 7.01 12.65
CA ILE A 114 3.83 7.75 13.90
C ILE A 114 5.29 8.04 14.28
N LEU A 115 6.19 7.05 14.17
CA LEU A 115 7.61 7.21 14.47
C LEU A 115 8.27 8.24 13.53
N ARG A 116 7.91 8.26 12.25
CA ARG A 116 8.40 9.27 11.30
C ARG A 116 7.97 10.68 11.71
N GLU A 117 6.71 10.85 12.13
CA GLU A 117 6.24 12.15 12.62
C GLU A 117 6.93 12.57 13.91
N LEU A 118 7.07 11.64 14.87
CA LEU A 118 7.76 11.90 16.14
C LEU A 118 9.24 12.25 15.93
N ASN A 119 9.92 11.60 14.99
CA ASN A 119 11.28 11.98 14.59
C ASN A 119 11.32 13.41 14.07
N GLY A 120 10.39 13.80 13.19
CA GLY A 120 10.26 15.19 12.73
C GLY A 120 10.09 16.18 13.89
N ARG A 121 9.23 15.87 14.86
CA ARG A 121 9.01 16.71 16.06
C ARG A 121 10.26 16.81 16.94
N SER A 122 10.99 15.73 17.11
CA SER A 122 12.23 15.69 17.90
C SER A 122 13.37 16.43 17.20
N GLU A 123 13.58 16.17 15.91
CA GLU A 123 14.73 16.64 15.15
C GLU A 123 14.59 18.08 14.65
N LEU A 124 13.43 18.44 14.10
CA LEU A 124 13.19 19.74 13.48
C LEU A 124 12.66 20.76 14.49
N GLU A 125 11.71 20.34 15.32
CA GLU A 125 11.00 21.23 16.24
C GLU A 125 11.54 21.16 17.68
N LYS A 126 12.50 20.26 17.94
CA LYS A 126 13.17 20.08 19.24
C LYS A 126 12.18 19.82 20.39
N GLN A 127 11.06 19.17 20.09
CA GLN A 127 10.01 18.83 21.06
C GLN A 127 10.46 17.67 21.94
N LYS A 128 10.82 17.95 23.19
CA LYS A 128 11.37 16.96 24.14
C LYS A 128 10.41 15.81 24.48
N TRP A 129 9.10 16.03 24.37
CA TRP A 129 8.08 15.01 24.66
C TRP A 129 8.01 13.92 23.57
N ALA A 130 8.54 14.17 22.37
CA ALA A 130 8.47 13.22 21.26
C ALA A 130 9.32 11.97 21.53
N GLU A 131 10.47 12.10 22.19
CA GLU A 131 11.37 10.97 22.45
C GLU A 131 10.76 9.95 23.43
N PRO A 132 10.19 10.35 24.59
CA PRO A 132 9.42 9.43 25.43
C PRO A 132 8.27 8.73 24.70
N MET A 133 7.58 9.41 23.78
CA MET A 133 6.47 8.82 23.02
C MET A 133 6.97 7.76 22.03
N LYS A 134 8.12 7.97 21.38
CA LYS A 134 8.74 6.96 20.50
C LYS A 134 9.03 5.66 21.24
N ASN A 135 9.51 5.76 22.48
CA ASN A 135 9.86 4.60 23.30
C ASN A 135 8.65 3.75 23.71
N LEU A 136 7.42 4.24 23.56
CA LEU A 136 6.21 3.46 23.81
C LEU A 136 5.77 2.61 22.61
N LEU A 137 6.38 2.83 21.43
CA LEU A 137 6.00 2.20 20.16
C LEU A 137 7.00 1.14 19.69
N ILE A 138 8.12 0.97 20.42
CA ILE A 138 9.27 0.11 20.09
C ILE A 138 9.43 -0.96 21.16
#